data_AF-A0A4Q0A4A2-F1
#
_entry.id   AF-A0A4Q0A4A2-F1
#
_cell.length_a   1.000
_cell.length_b   1.000
_cell.length_c   1.000
_cell.angle_alpha   90.00
_cell.angle_beta   90.00
_cell.angle_gamma   90.00
#
_symmetry.space_group_name_H-M   'P 1'
#
loop_
_entity.id
_entity.type
_entity.pdbx_description
1 polymer ?
#
loop_
_entity_poly.entity_id
_entity_poly.type
_entity_poly.pdbx_seq_one_letter_code
_entity_poly.pdbx_strand_id
1 'polypeptide(L)' 'VQHVPCKFFQKGTCAAGNKCPFSHTAVPSSGICGYFLKGNCKFGNRCALAHTLP' A
#
# COMPACT_ATOMS: atom_id res chain seq x y z
N VAL A 1 -8.20 3.30 -12.48
CA VAL A 1 -7.66 2.72 -11.22
C VAL A 1 -6.84 1.49 -11.58
N GLN A 2 -5.51 1.59 -11.52
CA GLN A 2 -4.63 0.47 -11.87
C GLN A 2 -4.50 -0.41 -10.63
N HIS A 3 -5.29 -1.49 -10.55
CA HIS A 3 -5.34 -2.40 -9.40
C HIS A 3 -4.15 -3.39 -9.37
N VAL A 4 -3.42 -3.54 -10.48
CA VAL A 4 -2.34 -4.52 -10.59
C VAL A 4 -1.06 -3.94 -10.01
N PRO A 5 -0.50 -4.52 -8.93
CA PRO A 5 0.74 -4.03 -8.31
C PRO A 5 1.94 -4.21 -9.24
N CYS A 6 2.79 -3.19 -9.32
CA CYS A 6 3.99 -3.25 -10.14
C CYS A 6 5.06 -4.13 -9.48
N LYS A 7 5.34 -5.29 -10.08
CA LYS A 7 6.35 -6.23 -9.61
C LYS A 7 7.77 -5.64 -9.59
N PHE A 8 8.07 -4.73 -10.52
CA PHE A 8 9.35 -4.02 -10.58
C PHE A 8 9.47 -2.95 -9.49
N PHE A 9 8.38 -2.27 -9.14
CA PHE A 9 8.36 -1.30 -8.05
C PHE A 9 8.52 -1.98 -6.71
N GLN A 10 7.87 -3.14 -6.52
CA GLN A 10 8.05 -3.96 -5.34
C GLN A 10 9.52 -4.42 -5.15
N LYS A 11 10.27 -4.55 -6.26
CA LYS A 11 11.71 -4.84 -6.27
C LYS A 11 12.61 -3.59 -6.33
N GLY A 12 12.05 -2.38 -6.24
CA GLY A 12 12.81 -1.12 -6.34
C GLY A 12 13.47 -0.85 -7.70
N THR A 13 13.12 -1.61 -8.74
CA THR A 13 13.76 -1.59 -10.07
C THR A 13 12.84 -1.01 -11.16
N CYS A 14 11.75 -0.36 -10.78
CA CYS A 14 10.84 0.22 -11.77
C CYS A 14 11.40 1.51 -12.37
N ALA A 15 11.76 1.47 -13.65
CA ALA A 15 12.19 2.64 -14.42
C ALA A 15 11.05 3.59 -14.83
N ALA A 16 9.79 3.15 -14.73
CA ALA A 16 8.63 3.90 -15.21
C ALA A 16 8.10 4.96 -14.20
N GLY A 17 8.55 4.93 -12.95
CA GLY A 17 8.20 5.93 -11.94
C GLY A 17 6.69 6.18 -11.84
N ASN A 18 6.26 7.44 -11.81
CA ASN A 18 4.83 7.81 -11.73
C ASN A 18 4.04 7.61 -13.04
N LYS A 19 4.70 7.24 -14.15
CA LYS A 19 4.04 6.93 -15.44
C LYS A 19 3.78 5.43 -15.62
N CYS A 20 4.09 4.62 -14.61
CA CYS A 20 3.90 3.19 -14.69
C CYS A 20 2.41 2.85 -14.79
N PRO A 21 1.98 1.99 -15.73
CA PRO A 21 0.60 1.54 -15.85
C PRO A 21 0.19 0.53 -14.76
N PHE A 22 1.08 0.26 -13.80
CA PHE A 22 0.89 -0.63 -12.68
C PHE A 22 0.98 0.14 -11.36
N SER A 23 0.26 -0.31 -10.34
CA SER A 23 0.20 0.36 -9.04
C SER A 23 1.55 0.37 -8.35
N HIS A 24 2.05 1.58 -8.08
CA HIS A 24 3.19 1.86 -7.22
C HIS A 24 2.76 2.17 -5.78
N THR A 25 1.54 1.82 -5.40
CA THR A 25 1.16 1.83 -3.99
C THR A 25 1.93 0.68 -3.36
N ALA A 26 2.91 0.97 -2.53
CA ALA A 26 3.47 -0.01 -1.62
C ALA A 26 2.28 -0.58 -0.84
N VAL A 27 1.84 -1.78 -1.23
CA VAL A 27 1.02 -2.60 -0.35
C VAL A 27 1.82 -2.64 0.94
N PRO A 28 1.29 -2.15 2.06
CA PRO A 28 2.06 -2.14 3.30
C PRO A 28 2.28 -3.60 3.68
N SER A 29 3.43 -4.15 3.26
CA SER A 29 3.91 -5.48 3.64
C SER A 29 4.11 -5.60 5.16
N SER A 30 3.96 -4.48 5.88
CA SER A 30 4.11 -4.41 7.33
C SER A 30 2.92 -4.97 8.11
N GLY A 31 1.87 -5.47 7.44
CA GLY A 31 0.63 -5.86 8.12
C GLY A 31 -0.11 -4.68 8.75
N ILE A 32 0.40 -3.45 8.60
CA ILE A 32 -0.17 -2.21 9.13
C ILE A 32 -1.25 -1.71 8.17
N CYS A 33 -2.38 -1.30 8.71
CA CYS A 33 -3.50 -0.81 7.94
C CYS A 33 -3.15 0.50 7.23
N GLY A 34 -3.02 0.46 5.91
CA GLY A 34 -2.76 1.66 5.11
C GLY A 34 -3.87 2.72 5.24
N TYR A 35 -5.12 2.31 5.47
CA TYR A 35 -6.21 3.25 5.73
C TYR A 35 -6.08 3.91 7.10
N PHE A 36 -5.57 3.20 8.11
CA PHE A 36 -5.30 3.77 9.42
C PHE A 36 -4.13 4.74 9.37
N LEU A 37 -3.07 4.40 8.64
CA LEU A 37 -1.94 5.30 8.37
C LEU A 37 -2.40 6.60 7.68
N LYS A 38 -3.44 6.51 6.86
CA LYS A 38 -4.07 7.66 6.19
C LYS A 38 -5.18 8.32 7.02
N GLY A 39 -5.48 7.83 8.22
CA GLY A 39 -6.52 8.36 9.11
C GLY A 39 -7.96 8.04 8.67
N ASN A 40 -8.16 7.17 7.68
CA ASN A 40 -9.43 6.90 7.02
C ASN A 40 -9.94 5.45 7.22
N CYS A 41 -9.45 4.74 8.24
CA CYS A 41 -9.87 3.37 8.49
C CYS A 41 -11.27 3.30 9.12
N LYS A 42 -12.22 2.75 8.37
CA LYS A 42 -13.63 2.60 8.77
C LYS A 42 -13.87 1.42 9.74
N PHE A 43 -12.89 0.54 9.89
CA PHE A 43 -13.01 -0.71 10.64
C PHE A 43 -12.51 -0.59 12.10
N GLY A 44 -11.83 0.51 12.44
CA GLY A 44 -11.33 0.76 13.81
C GLY A 44 -10.57 -0.44 14.38
N ASN A 45 -10.86 -0.81 15.63
CA ASN A 45 -10.24 -1.95 16.31
C ASN A 45 -10.61 -3.33 15.75
N ARG A 46 -11.54 -3.42 14.78
CA ARG A 46 -11.91 -4.66 14.09
C ARG A 46 -11.22 -4.80 12.73
N CYS A 47 -10.27 -3.92 12.41
CA CYS A 47 -9.55 -4.01 11.16
C CYS A 47 -8.65 -5.25 11.15
N ALA A 48 -8.66 -6.01 10.06
CA ALA A 48 -7.80 -7.18 9.86
C ALA A 48 -6.31 -6.81 9.72
N LEU A 49 -6.00 -5.52 9.64
CA LEU A 49 -4.65 -4.98 9.49
C LEU A 49 -4.28 -4.21 10.77
N ALA A 50 -3.02 -4.28 11.19
CA ALA A 50 -2.51 -3.69 12.42
C ALA A 50 -2.66 -2.16 12.44
N HIS A 51 -3.20 -1.63 13.53
CA HIS A 51 -3.35 -0.19 13.78
C HIS A 51 -2.27 0.32 14.75
N THR A 52 -1.03 -0.05 14.49
CA THR A 52 0.13 0.34 15.31
C THR A 52 1.07 1.16 14.44
N LEU A 53 1.31 2.42 14.80
CA LEU A 53 2.46 3.15 14.26
C LEU A 53 3.73 2.66 14.98
N PRO A 54 4.86 2.48 14.26
CA PRO A 54 6.15 2.29 14.91
C PRO A 54 6.57 3.54 15.72
#